data_AF-Q5GXN0-F1
#
_entry.id   AF-Q5GXN0-F1
#
_cell.length_a   1.000
_cell.length_b   1.000
_cell.length_c   1.000
_cell.angle_alpha   90.00
_cell.angle_beta   90.00
_cell.angle_gamma   90.00
#
_symmetry.space_group_name_H-M   'P 1'
#
loop_
_entity.id
_entity.type
_entity.pdbx_description
1 polymer ?
#
loop_
_entity_poly.entity_id
_entity_poly.type
_entity_poly.pdbx_seq_one_letter_code
_entity_poly.pdbx_strand_id
1 'polypeptide(L)'
;MLRPTLAWQALVTHRQGYIAYIHASYRRRLNEDGVALIPQRGVLQDRHTIMGSDGVPVTAEHIVIATGAHPLRPDVEGAGHGEVSDDSFNLCHAPEQVAIIGGG
;
A
#
# COMPACT_ATOMS: atom_id res chain seq x y z
N MET A 1 37.00 19.66 0.36
CA MET A 1 35.55 19.99 0.29
C MET A 1 34.78 18.83 0.90
N LEU A 2 33.90 19.08 1.88
CA LEU A 2 32.98 18.06 2.40
C LEU A 2 31.92 17.77 1.33
N ARG A 3 31.80 16.51 0.92
CA ARG A 3 30.76 16.07 -0.01
C ARG A 3 29.49 15.81 0.83
N PRO A 4 28.36 16.47 0.55
CA PRO A 4 27.13 16.24 1.31
C PRO A 4 26.71 14.78 1.18
N THR A 5 26.31 14.18 2.30
CA THR A 5 25.86 12.78 2.37
C THR A 5 24.39 12.73 2.76
N LEU A 6 23.61 11.88 2.08
CA LEU A 6 22.22 11.64 2.43
C LEU A 6 22.13 10.76 3.68
N ALA A 7 21.49 11.26 4.73
CA ALA A 7 21.12 10.45 5.89
C ALA A 7 19.86 9.62 5.58
N TRP A 8 20.04 8.45 4.96
CA TRP A 8 18.93 7.59 4.52
C TRP A 8 17.95 7.25 5.64
N GLN A 9 18.45 6.94 6.84
CA GLN A 9 17.59 6.63 7.97
C GLN A 9 16.69 7.80 8.37
N ALA A 10 17.19 9.05 8.30
CA ALA A 10 16.38 10.22 8.58
C ALA A 10 15.26 10.38 7.53
N LEU A 11 15.57 10.17 6.25
CA LEU A 11 14.58 10.17 5.17
C LEU A 11 13.46 9.14 5.44
N VAL A 12 13.82 7.90 5.76
CA VAL A 12 12.86 6.83 6.07
C VAL A 12 11.99 7.23 7.27
N THR A 13 12.60 7.69 8.37
CA THR A 13 11.87 8.10 9.58
C THR A 13 10.88 9.23 9.30
N HIS A 14 11.29 10.28 8.59
CA HIS A 14 10.40 11.39 8.25
C HIS A 14 9.25 10.96 7.33
N ARG A 15 9.53 10.14 6.32
CA ARG A 15 8.51 9.59 5.42
C ARG A 15 7.48 8.76 6.19
N GLN A 16 7.93 7.83 7.05
CA GLN A 16 7.03 6.98 7.83
C GLN A 16 6.18 7.79 8.82
N GLY A 17 6.77 8.79 9.48
CA GLY A 17 6.03 9.70 10.36
C GLY A 17 4.92 10.45 9.62
N TYR A 18 5.20 10.91 8.40
CA TYR A 18 4.20 11.59 7.60
C TYR A 18 3.09 10.66 7.09
N ILE A 19 3.42 9.44 6.66
CA ILE A 19 2.43 8.42 6.27
C ILE A 19 1.50 8.10 7.46
N ALA A 20 2.07 7.89 8.65
CA ALA A 20 1.29 7.62 9.86
C ALA A 20 0.33 8.77 10.21
N TYR A 21 0.77 10.02 10.04
CA TYR A 21 -0.07 11.19 10.20
C TYR A 21 -1.26 11.20 9.22
N ILE A 22 -1.01 10.90 7.95
CA ILE A 22 -2.06 10.83 6.92
C ILE A 22 -3.09 9.74 7.26
N HIS A 23 -2.63 8.54 7.64
CA HIS A 23 -3.54 7.45 8.07
C HIS A 23 -4.42 7.87 9.24
N ALA A 24 -3.85 8.53 10.26
CA ALA A 24 -4.60 9.02 11.39
C ALA A 24 -5.63 10.09 10.98
N SER A 25 -5.27 10.98 10.06
CA SER A 25 -6.16 12.03 9.55
C SER A 25 -7.36 11.46 8.78
N TYR A 26 -7.13 10.49 7.88
CA TYR A 26 -8.24 9.84 7.15
C TYR A 26 -9.17 9.08 8.09
N ARG A 27 -8.62 8.31 9.03
CA ARG A 27 -9.44 7.56 10.00
C ARG A 27 -10.31 8.49 10.83
N ARG A 28 -9.78 9.63 11.28
CA ARG A 28 -10.56 10.63 12.01
C ARG A 28 -11.71 11.16 11.15
N ARG A 29 -11.43 11.59 9.92
CA ARG A 29 -12.45 12.15 9.03
C ARG A 29 -13.55 11.14 8.69
N LEU A 30 -13.19 9.90 8.35
CA LEU A 30 -14.16 8.84 8.07
C LEU A 30 -15.07 8.56 9.27
N ASN A 31 -14.51 8.57 10.49
CA ASN A 31 -15.29 8.41 11.71
C ASN A 31 -16.23 9.60 11.96
N GLU A 32 -15.77 10.83 11.74
CA GLU A 32 -16.59 12.06 11.84
C GLU A 32 -17.75 12.04 10.83
N ASP A 33 -17.53 11.49 9.63
CA ASP A 33 -18.54 11.30 8.59
C ASP A 33 -19.44 10.08 8.84
N GLY A 34 -19.24 9.33 9.94
CA GLY A 34 -20.07 8.17 10.30
C GLY A 34 -19.81 6.90 9.47
N VAL A 35 -18.68 6.84 8.75
CA VAL A 35 -18.31 5.68 7.92
C VAL A 35 -17.81 4.54 8.79
N ALA A 36 -18.44 3.37 8.69
CA ALA A 36 -17.97 2.15 9.33
C ALA A 36 -16.80 1.54 8.55
N LEU A 37 -15.63 1.41 9.20
CA LEU A 37 -14.48 0.70 8.64
C LEU A 37 -14.52 -0.78 9.05
N ILE A 38 -14.55 -1.65 8.04
CA ILE A 38 -14.42 -3.10 8.22
C ILE A 38 -13.05 -3.51 7.64
N PRO A 39 -12.01 -3.69 8.48
CA PRO A 39 -10.64 -3.89 8.03
C PRO A 39 -10.41 -5.34 7.58
N GLN A 40 -11.12 -5.75 6.54
CA GLN A 40 -11.11 -7.10 6.00
C GLN A 40 -11.13 -7.06 4.47
N ARG A 41 -10.62 -8.13 3.85
CA ARG A 41 -10.76 -8.30 2.41
C ARG A 41 -12.17 -8.79 2.10
N GLY A 42 -12.97 -7.92 1.48
CA GLY A 42 -14.31 -8.26 1.01
C GLY A 42 -14.29 -9.06 -0.29
N VAL A 43 -15.18 -10.05 -0.39
CA VAL A 43 -15.47 -10.80 -1.61
C VAL A 43 -16.95 -10.65 -1.94
N LEU A 44 -17.25 -10.23 -3.17
CA LEU A 44 -18.62 -10.11 -3.64
C LEU A 44 -19.21 -11.52 -3.83
N GLN A 45 -20.27 -11.85 -3.09
CA GLN A 45 -20.98 -13.12 -3.20
C GLN A 45 -22.12 -13.06 -4.22
N ASP A 46 -22.79 -11.92 -4.27
CA ASP A 46 -23.86 -11.61 -5.21
C ASP A 46 -23.92 -10.08 -5.46
N ARG A 47 -24.96 -9.59 -6.14
CA ARG A 47 -25.10 -8.16 -6.49
C ARG A 47 -25.09 -7.21 -5.28
N HIS A 48 -25.49 -7.67 -4.10
CA HIS A 48 -25.73 -6.84 -2.91
C HIS A 48 -25.04 -7.35 -1.64
N THR A 49 -24.35 -8.49 -1.69
CA THR A 49 -23.72 -9.12 -0.53
C THR A 49 -22.21 -9.20 -0.67
N ILE A 50 -21.50 -8.68 0.33
CA ILE A 50 -20.04 -8.80 0.48
C ILE A 50 -19.78 -9.70 1.68
N MET A 51 -18.84 -10.65 1.52
CA MET A 51 -18.37 -11.52 2.58
C MET A 51 -16.96 -11.13 2.99
N GLY A 52 -16.76 -10.90 4.29
CA GLY A 52 -15.45 -10.72 4.91
C GLY A 52 -14.78 -12.04 5.27
N SER A 53 -13.59 -11.97 5.85
CA SER A 53 -12.85 -13.15 6.32
C SER A 53 -13.45 -13.78 7.58
N ASP A 54 -14.30 -13.05 8.30
CA ASP A 54 -15.00 -13.52 9.51
C ASP A 54 -16.29 -14.29 9.21
N GLY A 55 -16.69 -14.39 7.94
CA GLY A 55 -17.92 -15.06 7.53
C GLY A 55 -19.19 -14.27 7.82
N VAL A 56 -19.09 -12.99 8.21
CA VAL A 56 -20.25 -12.14 8.46
C VAL A 56 -20.64 -11.41 7.17
N PRO A 57 -21.86 -11.60 6.65
CA PRO A 57 -22.30 -10.93 5.44
C PRO A 57 -22.60 -9.46 5.71
N VAL A 58 -22.16 -8.59 4.80
CA VAL A 58 -22.50 -7.18 4.74
C VAL A 58 -23.31 -6.92 3.48
N THR A 59 -24.50 -6.33 3.62
CA THR A 59 -25.39 -6.04 2.50
C THR A 59 -25.48 -4.54 2.20
N ALA A 60 -25.53 -4.15 0.93
CA ALA A 60 -25.71 -2.76 0.53
C ALA A 60 -26.53 -2.63 -0.77
N GLU A 61 -27.29 -1.54 -0.90
CA GLU A 61 -28.03 -1.22 -2.13
C GLU A 61 -27.07 -0.88 -3.28
N HIS A 62 -26.02 -0.12 -2.98
CA HIS A 62 -25.00 0.29 -3.93
C HIS A 62 -23.62 -0.16 -3.46
N ILE A 63 -22.85 -0.74 -4.39
CA ILE A 63 -21.48 -1.20 -4.13
C ILE A 63 -20.54 -0.51 -5.13
N VAL A 64 -19.48 0.09 -4.61
CA VAL A 64 -18.39 0.66 -5.40
C VAL A 64 -17.17 -0.26 -5.29
N ILE A 65 -16.65 -0.72 -6.43
CA ILE A 65 -15.42 -1.51 -6.50
C ILE A 65 -14.24 -0.56 -6.69
N ALA A 66 -13.43 -0.39 -5.64
CA ALA A 66 -12.29 0.52 -5.61
C ALA A 66 -11.00 -0.18 -5.10
N THR A 67 -10.70 -1.36 -5.63
CA THR A 67 -9.59 -2.22 -5.14
C THR A 67 -8.19 -1.82 -5.63
N GLY A 68 -8.08 -0.85 -6.55
CA GLY A 68 -6.79 -0.46 -7.14
C GLY A 68 -6.13 -1.55 -7.97
N ALA A 69 -4.80 -1.46 -8.10
CA ALA A 69 -3.94 -2.41 -8.83
C ALA A 69 -2.75 -2.83 -7.96
N HIS A 70 -1.98 -3.82 -8.42
CA HIS A 70 -0.76 -4.30 -7.77
C HIS A 70 0.37 -4.42 -8.81
N PRO A 71 1.65 -4.33 -8.40
CA PRO A 71 2.77 -4.48 -9.32
C PRO A 71 2.79 -5.88 -9.93
N LEU A 72 3.15 -5.95 -11.21
CA LEU A 72 3.33 -7.21 -11.93
C LEU A 72 4.82 -7.56 -11.97
N ARG A 73 5.17 -8.79 -11.57
CA ARG A 73 6.50 -9.35 -11.80
C ARG A 73 6.55 -9.97 -13.20
N PRO A 74 7.60 -9.73 -14.00
CA PRO A 74 7.72 -10.32 -15.33
C PRO A 74 7.91 -11.84 -15.24
N ASP A 75 7.39 -12.57 -16.21
CA ASP A 75 7.57 -14.01 -16.33
C ASP A 75 8.89 -14.34 -17.04
N VAL A 76 10.00 -14.16 -16.31
CA VAL A 76 11.35 -14.46 -16.77
C VAL A 76 12.14 -15.17 -15.67
N GLU A 77 13.10 -15.99 -16.07
CA GLU A 77 14.02 -16.62 -15.12
C GLU A 77 14.71 -15.55 -14.26
N GLY A 78 14.75 -15.78 -12.94
CA GLY A 78 15.35 -14.85 -11.98
C GLY A 78 14.46 -13.68 -11.55
N ALA A 79 13.23 -13.52 -12.06
CA ALA A 79 12.32 -12.44 -11.64
C ALA A 79 12.02 -12.42 -10.13
N GLY A 80 12.15 -13.57 -9.45
CA GLY A 80 12.03 -13.68 -7.99
C GLY A 80 13.17 -13.03 -7.20
N HIS A 81 14.28 -12.66 -7.84
CA HIS A 81 15.39 -11.94 -7.20
C HIS A 81 15.23 -10.42 -7.25
N GLY A 82 14.34 -9.92 -8.10
CA GLY A 82 14.04 -8.49 -8.17
C GLY A 82 13.10 -8.05 -7.05
N GLU A 83 13.02 -6.74 -6.84
CA GLU A 83 12.06 -6.10 -5.95
C GLU A 83 10.98 -5.42 -6.79
N VAL A 84 9.75 -5.28 -6.28
CA VAL A 84 8.72 -4.42 -6.90
C VAL A 84 8.66 -3.06 -6.18
N SER A 85 7.83 -2.14 -6.69
CA SER A 85 7.67 -0.79 -6.10
C SER A 85 7.40 -0.83 -4.60
N ASP A 86 6.56 -1.76 -4.16
CA ASP A 86 6.15 -1.89 -2.75
C ASP A 86 7.36 -2.18 -1.84
N ASP A 87 8.28 -3.02 -2.33
CA ASP A 87 9.49 -3.42 -1.62
C ASP A 87 10.51 -2.27 -1.54
N SER A 88 10.58 -1.45 -2.60
CA SER A 88 11.53 -0.32 -2.67
C SER A 88 11.33 0.72 -1.55
N PHE A 89 10.08 0.90 -1.12
CA PHE A 89 9.77 1.78 0.01
C PHE A 89 10.20 1.18 1.36
N ASN A 90 10.48 -0.11 1.44
CA ASN A 90 10.92 -0.77 2.67
C ASN A 90 12.44 -0.79 2.86
N LEU A 91 13.22 -0.26 1.90
CA LEU A 91 14.68 -0.18 2.01
C LEU A 91 15.13 0.66 3.22
N CYS A 92 15.84 0.03 4.15
CA CYS A 92 16.40 0.68 5.34
C CYS A 92 17.77 1.36 5.10
N HIS A 93 18.39 1.11 3.95
CA HIS A 93 19.63 1.76 3.51
C HIS A 93 19.59 1.99 2.00
N ALA A 94 20.36 2.96 1.52
CA ALA A 94 20.52 3.20 0.09
C ALA A 94 21.40 2.09 -0.52
N PRO A 95 20.95 1.36 -1.55
CA PRO A 95 21.83 0.46 -2.30
C PRO A 95 22.92 1.26 -3.00
N GLU A 96 24.13 0.70 -3.10
CA GLU A 96 25.23 1.33 -3.85
C GLU A 96 24.97 1.34 -5.36
N GLN A 97 24.26 0.32 -5.85
CA GLN A 97 23.91 0.14 -7.25
C GLN A 97 22.47 -0.33 -7.35
N VAL A 98 21.74 0.19 -8.35
CA VAL A 98 20.34 -0.14 -8.62
C VAL A 98 20.17 -0.33 -10.12
N ALA A 99 19.47 -1.39 -10.52
CA ALA A 99 18.95 -1.56 -11.86
C ALA A 99 17.43 -1.35 -11.84
N ILE A 100 16.91 -0.55 -12.76
CA ILE A 100 15.48 -0.28 -12.90
C ILE A 100 15.03 -0.90 -14.22
N ILE A 101 14.00 -1.75 -14.15
CA ILE A 101 13.44 -2.44 -15.32
C ILE A 101 12.03 -1.91 -15.54
N GLY A 102 11.87 -1.09 -16.58
CA GLY A 102 10.62 -0.39 -16.91
C GLY A 102 10.91 1.04 -17.38
N GLY A 103 10.11 1.55 -18.32
CA GLY A 103 10.27 2.88 -18.93
C GLY A 103 9.04 3.78 -18.81
N GLY A 104 8.18 3.47 -17.83
CA GLY A 104 7.00 4.29 -17.51
C GLY A 104 7.29 5.42 -16.54
#